data_AF-A0A0R3VZ60-F1
#
_entry.id   AF-A0A0R3VZ60-F1
#
_cell.length_a   1.000
_cell.length_b   1.000
_cell.length_c   1.000
_cell.angle_alpha   90.00
_cell.angle_beta   90.00
_cell.angle_gamma   90.00
#
_symmetry.space_group_name_H-M   'P 1'
#
loop_
_entity.id
_entity.type
_entity.pdbx_description
1 polymer ?
#
loop_
_entity_poly.entity_id
_entity_poly.type
_entity_poly.pdbx_seq_one_letter_code
_entity_poly.pdbx_strand_id
1 'polypeptide(L)'
;LPAFNAVVVSSVPIGGGLSSSASLEVATLLTCQKLTEFDVFSLTDNALICQRAEHEWAGSPCGLMDQLACLGGLRGHALFIDCRSNDCEPVKMDFEDKAKVVIVASGVHHRIAAGQYRIRRSECEQLAKHFNVPSLRDLQTKLPQLEELCEGKSQHRLEKARKALGTTSARRLRHVLTENQRVLDALDAMTTADCTKLGQLMEESHASMKCDYEVSCKEVDELVDICMSTDGVYGAPMTGGGFGGSLVVLIKPDAVTHLITAIDSKYSGTAKIYVVEASHGARILPKNKERTKSTSKCDPE
;
A
#
# COMPACT_ATOMS: atom_id res chain seq x y z
N LEU A 1 13.66 -29.93 0.60
CA LEU A 1 13.84 -29.21 1.88
C LEU A 1 14.11 -30.24 2.97
N PRO A 2 15.25 -30.15 3.70
CA PRO A 2 15.44 -30.95 4.91
C PRO A 2 14.45 -30.51 5.99
N ALA A 3 14.16 -31.39 6.95
CA ALA A 3 13.40 -31.00 8.14
C ALA A 3 14.22 -29.99 8.97
N PHE A 4 13.54 -28.99 9.55
CA PHE A 4 14.17 -27.98 10.38
C PHE A 4 13.24 -27.53 11.50
N ASN A 5 13.83 -26.96 12.56
CA ASN A 5 13.11 -26.29 13.62
C ASN A 5 13.27 -24.77 13.44
N ALA A 6 12.17 -24.03 13.57
CA ALA A 6 12.18 -22.58 13.48
C ALA A 6 11.31 -21.96 14.58
N VAL A 7 11.70 -20.76 15.01
CA VAL A 7 10.88 -19.90 15.87
C VAL A 7 10.52 -18.67 15.05
N VAL A 8 9.23 -18.38 14.95
CA VAL A 8 8.71 -17.21 14.23
C VAL A 8 8.31 -16.16 15.24
N VAL A 9 8.86 -14.96 15.09
CA VAL A 9 8.50 -13.77 15.86
C VAL A 9 8.23 -12.64 14.88
N SER A 10 7.14 -11.90 15.09
CA SER A 10 6.77 -10.77 14.25
C SER A 10 6.32 -9.59 15.11
N SER A 11 6.75 -8.39 14.72
CA SER A 11 6.25 -7.12 15.23
C SER A 11 5.23 -6.48 14.28
N VAL A 12 4.98 -7.08 13.10
CA VAL A 12 3.97 -6.58 12.17
C VAL A 12 2.59 -6.88 12.74
N PRO A 13 1.72 -5.87 12.93
CA PRO A 13 0.38 -6.08 13.46
C PRO A 13 -0.42 -7.04 12.57
N ILE A 14 -0.84 -8.17 13.14
CA ILE A 14 -1.62 -9.18 12.42
C ILE A 14 -2.95 -8.56 11.98
N GLY A 15 -3.25 -8.68 10.68
CA GLY A 15 -4.46 -8.13 10.09
C GLY A 15 -4.41 -6.62 9.83
N GLY A 16 -3.37 -5.91 10.29
CA GLY A 16 -3.25 -4.44 10.27
C GLY A 16 -3.31 -3.75 8.90
N GLY A 17 -3.40 -4.50 7.80
CA GLY A 17 -3.22 -3.97 6.44
C GLY A 17 -1.76 -3.63 6.12
N LEU A 18 -0.81 -4.18 6.89
CA LEU A 18 0.65 -3.95 6.77
C LEU A 18 1.39 -5.23 6.34
N SER A 19 0.72 -6.09 5.58
CA SER A 19 1.33 -7.24 4.89
C SER A 19 2.03 -8.27 5.79
N SER A 20 1.42 -8.60 6.94
CA SER A 20 1.98 -9.60 7.86
C SER A 20 2.15 -10.99 7.23
N SER A 21 1.25 -11.42 6.33
CA SER A 21 1.37 -12.70 5.60
C SER A 21 2.58 -12.69 4.66
N ALA A 22 2.68 -11.68 3.80
CA ALA A 22 3.83 -11.52 2.90
C ALA A 22 5.17 -11.49 3.64
N SER A 23 5.25 -10.83 4.81
CA SER A 23 6.47 -10.83 5.62
C SER A 23 6.87 -12.24 6.09
N LEU A 24 5.89 -13.08 6.42
CA LEU A 24 6.10 -14.47 6.83
C LEU A 24 6.46 -15.37 5.64
N GLU A 25 5.76 -15.22 4.52
CA GLU A 25 6.05 -15.93 3.27
C GLU A 25 7.50 -15.69 2.84
N VAL A 26 7.89 -14.43 2.76
CA VAL A 26 9.23 -14.02 2.31
C VAL A 26 10.30 -14.48 3.31
N ALA A 27 10.08 -14.35 4.62
CA ALA A 27 11.03 -14.86 5.63
C ALA A 27 11.19 -16.38 5.55
N THR A 28 10.09 -17.10 5.28
CA THR A 28 10.09 -18.56 5.10
C THR A 28 10.84 -18.94 3.83
N LEU A 29 10.60 -18.24 2.71
CA LEU A 29 11.31 -18.45 1.46
C LEU A 29 12.82 -18.29 1.63
N LEU A 30 13.28 -17.19 2.22
CA LEU A 30 14.70 -16.95 2.46
C LEU A 30 15.32 -18.02 3.37
N THR A 31 14.57 -18.49 4.38
CA THR A 31 15.00 -19.58 5.25
C THR A 31 15.19 -20.87 4.44
N CYS A 32 14.22 -21.21 3.59
CA CYS A 32 14.30 -22.36 2.69
C CYS A 32 15.50 -22.27 1.76
N GLN A 33 15.68 -21.14 1.07
CA GLN A 33 16.83 -20.90 0.19
C GLN A 33 18.16 -21.08 0.92
N LYS A 34 18.24 -20.57 2.16
CA LYS A 34 19.45 -20.70 2.98
C LYS A 34 19.73 -22.13 3.43
N LEU A 35 18.70 -22.91 3.75
CA LEU A 35 18.83 -24.30 4.18
C LEU A 35 19.18 -25.23 3.02
N THR A 36 18.74 -24.91 1.81
CA THR A 36 19.01 -25.74 0.62
C THR A 36 20.20 -25.25 -0.21
N GLU A 37 20.80 -24.11 0.16
CA GLU A 37 21.82 -23.43 -0.64
C GLU A 37 21.37 -23.21 -2.09
N PHE A 38 20.09 -22.86 -2.25
CA PHE A 38 19.44 -22.68 -3.55
C PHE A 38 18.75 -21.32 -3.58
N ASP A 39 19.42 -20.32 -4.15
CA ASP A 39 19.01 -18.92 -4.16
C ASP A 39 19.12 -18.27 -5.55
N VAL A 40 19.02 -19.08 -6.61
CA VAL A 40 19.19 -18.67 -8.02
C VAL A 40 18.02 -17.85 -8.59
N PHE A 41 16.97 -17.62 -7.80
CA PHE A 41 15.74 -16.96 -8.24
C PHE A 41 15.90 -15.44 -8.25
N SER A 42 15.33 -14.79 -9.27
CA SER A 42 15.23 -13.34 -9.29
C SER A 42 14.31 -12.82 -8.17
N LEU A 43 14.34 -11.51 -7.92
CA LEU A 43 13.42 -10.86 -6.99
C LEU A 43 11.96 -11.14 -7.34
N THR A 44 11.61 -11.07 -8.63
CA THR A 44 10.26 -11.34 -9.13
C THR A 44 9.88 -12.81 -8.98
N ASP A 45 10.78 -13.75 -9.27
CA ASP A 45 10.53 -15.18 -9.06
C ASP A 45 10.23 -15.48 -7.59
N ASN A 46 11.02 -14.91 -6.68
CA ASN A 46 10.82 -15.03 -5.24
C ASN A 46 9.45 -14.48 -4.79
N ALA A 47 9.05 -13.32 -5.33
CA ALA A 47 7.75 -12.74 -5.04
C ALA A 47 6.60 -13.62 -5.56
N LEU A 48 6.72 -14.17 -6.77
CA LEU A 48 5.72 -15.06 -7.36
C LEU A 48 5.57 -16.38 -6.59
N ILE A 49 6.68 -16.92 -6.06
CA ILE A 49 6.64 -18.11 -5.20
C ILE A 49 5.85 -17.82 -3.91
N CYS A 50 6.10 -16.69 -3.28
CA CYS A 50 5.39 -16.26 -2.07
C CYS A 50 3.90 -16.00 -2.36
N GLN A 51 3.60 -15.26 -3.44
CA GLN A 51 2.23 -15.00 -3.88
C GLN A 51 1.47 -16.30 -4.17
N ARG A 52 2.11 -17.30 -4.78
CA ARG A 52 1.48 -18.61 -5.01
C ARG A 52 1.08 -19.28 -3.68
N ALA A 53 1.92 -19.16 -2.65
CA ALA A 53 1.57 -19.67 -1.32
C ALA A 53 0.34 -18.93 -0.75
N GLU A 54 0.29 -17.61 -0.89
CA GLU A 54 -0.86 -16.79 -0.44
C GLU A 54 -2.15 -17.15 -1.22
N HIS A 55 -2.04 -17.44 -2.52
CA HIS A 55 -3.18 -17.84 -3.36
C HIS A 55 -3.68 -19.25 -3.05
N GLU A 56 -2.77 -20.23 -2.95
CA GLU A 56 -3.14 -21.66 -2.83
C GLU A 56 -3.42 -22.09 -1.40
N TRP A 57 -2.71 -21.52 -0.41
CA TRP A 57 -2.81 -21.94 0.99
C TRP A 57 -3.61 -20.98 1.85
N ALA A 58 -3.38 -19.67 1.73
CA ALA A 58 -4.20 -18.68 2.44
C ALA A 58 -5.51 -18.36 1.70
N GLY A 59 -5.60 -18.73 0.42
CA GLY A 59 -6.78 -18.50 -0.41
C GLY A 59 -6.98 -17.04 -0.81
N SER A 60 -6.01 -16.16 -0.61
CA SER A 60 -6.12 -14.73 -0.86
C SER A 60 -5.60 -14.40 -2.27
N PRO A 61 -6.41 -13.82 -3.19
CA PRO A 61 -6.01 -13.60 -4.58
C PRO A 61 -5.30 -12.25 -4.75
N CYS A 62 -4.33 -11.97 -3.89
CA CYS A 62 -3.61 -10.70 -3.83
C CYS A 62 -2.79 -10.42 -5.09
N GLY A 63 -2.41 -9.14 -5.27
CA GLY A 63 -1.36 -8.73 -6.22
C GLY A 63 0.04 -9.13 -5.74
N LEU A 64 1.08 -8.57 -6.37
CA LEU A 64 2.48 -8.91 -6.09
C LEU A 64 3.19 -7.87 -5.19
N MET A 65 2.55 -6.72 -4.96
CA MET A 65 3.12 -5.56 -4.27
C MET A 65 3.69 -5.91 -2.89
N ASP A 66 2.91 -6.60 -2.06
CA ASP A 66 3.28 -6.92 -0.68
C ASP A 66 4.57 -7.76 -0.60
N GLN A 67 4.67 -8.79 -1.43
CA GLN A 67 5.84 -9.67 -1.51
C GLN A 67 7.06 -8.90 -2.07
N LEU A 68 6.86 -8.10 -3.12
CA LEU A 68 7.93 -7.28 -3.71
C LEU A 68 8.44 -6.23 -2.72
N ALA A 69 7.57 -5.56 -1.97
CA ALA A 69 7.96 -4.59 -0.94
C ALA A 69 8.74 -5.26 0.20
N CYS A 70 8.31 -6.45 0.64
CA CYS A 70 9.02 -7.23 1.65
C CYS A 70 10.41 -7.67 1.18
N LEU A 71 10.57 -8.01 -0.11
CA LEU A 71 11.85 -8.44 -0.69
C LEU A 71 12.78 -7.25 -1.03
N GLY A 72 12.26 -6.26 -1.73
CA GLY A 72 13.00 -5.17 -2.38
C GLY A 72 13.18 -3.91 -1.54
N GLY A 73 12.72 -3.89 -0.28
CA GLY A 73 12.86 -2.73 0.59
C GLY A 73 14.31 -2.26 0.74
N LEU A 74 14.53 -0.95 0.59
CA LEU A 74 15.82 -0.30 0.80
C LEU A 74 15.66 0.80 1.85
N ARG A 75 16.56 0.85 2.83
CA ARG A 75 16.52 1.87 3.89
C ARG A 75 16.50 3.27 3.28
N GLY A 76 15.60 4.12 3.76
CA GLY A 76 15.44 5.50 3.27
C GLY A 76 14.80 5.62 1.89
N HIS A 77 14.25 4.54 1.32
CA HIS A 77 13.62 4.54 0.00
C HIS A 77 12.24 3.90 0.05
N ALA A 78 11.29 4.50 -0.66
CA ALA A 78 10.10 3.80 -1.14
C ALA A 78 10.48 2.89 -2.32
N LEU A 79 9.56 2.03 -2.74
CA LEU A 79 9.75 1.15 -3.88
C LEU A 79 8.66 1.43 -4.91
N PHE A 80 9.02 2.02 -6.04
CA PHE A 80 8.14 2.09 -7.20
C PHE A 80 8.12 0.73 -7.88
N ILE A 81 6.92 0.24 -8.21
CA ILE A 81 6.72 -1.08 -8.83
C ILE A 81 5.87 -0.88 -10.07
N ASP A 82 6.43 -1.13 -11.26
CA ASP A 82 5.60 -1.29 -12.47
C ASP A 82 5.02 -2.70 -12.46
N CYS A 83 3.78 -2.86 -11.99
CA CYS A 83 3.11 -4.16 -11.89
C CYS A 83 2.85 -4.87 -13.24
N ARG A 84 3.14 -4.24 -14.39
CA ARG A 84 3.08 -4.91 -15.70
C ARG A 84 4.36 -5.65 -16.01
N SER A 85 5.52 -5.05 -15.77
CA SER A 85 6.83 -5.71 -15.96
C SER A 85 7.35 -6.39 -14.68
N ASN A 86 6.80 -6.01 -13.53
CA ASN A 86 7.30 -6.28 -12.18
C ASN A 86 8.67 -5.68 -11.88
N ASP A 87 9.08 -4.67 -12.66
CA ASP A 87 10.31 -3.93 -12.37
C ASP A 87 10.13 -3.10 -11.10
N CYS A 88 11.17 -3.09 -10.28
CA CYS A 88 11.20 -2.39 -9.00
C CYS A 88 12.30 -1.34 -9.02
N GLU A 89 11.93 -0.09 -8.73
CA GLU A 89 12.85 1.04 -8.68
C GLU A 89 12.82 1.69 -7.28
N PRO A 90 13.96 1.77 -6.58
CA PRO A 90 14.00 2.45 -5.28
C PRO A 90 13.88 3.97 -5.48
N VAL A 91 12.95 4.59 -4.76
CA VAL A 91 12.68 6.03 -4.79
C VAL A 91 13.09 6.62 -3.46
N LYS A 92 14.07 7.53 -3.47
CA LYS A 92 14.58 8.13 -2.23
C LYS A 92 13.46 8.88 -1.51
N MET A 93 13.25 8.57 -0.23
CA MET A 93 12.33 9.29 0.65
C MET A 93 13.10 10.39 1.38
N ASP A 94 13.50 11.40 0.63
CA ASP A 94 14.21 12.56 1.16
C ASP A 94 13.31 13.79 1.12
N PHE A 95 12.65 14.05 2.25
CA PHE A 95 11.74 15.19 2.39
C PHE A 95 12.44 16.41 3.01
N GLU A 96 13.78 16.47 3.06
CA GLU A 96 14.53 17.59 3.66
C GLU A 96 14.05 17.97 5.08
N ASP A 97 13.76 16.99 5.92
CA ASP A 97 13.16 17.15 7.25
C ASP A 97 11.76 17.82 7.27
N LYS A 98 11.14 18.07 6.10
CA LYS A 98 9.80 18.69 6.00
C LYS A 98 8.68 17.73 6.40
N ALA A 99 8.90 16.42 6.26
CA ALA A 99 7.86 15.42 6.50
C ALA A 99 8.37 14.11 7.11
N LYS A 100 7.48 13.44 7.84
CA LYS A 100 7.58 12.08 8.34
C LYS A 100 6.37 11.27 7.87
N VAL A 101 6.54 9.94 7.90
CA VAL A 101 5.45 9.00 7.66
C VAL A 101 5.00 8.40 8.98
N VAL A 102 3.69 8.46 9.22
CA VAL A 102 3.03 7.88 10.39
C VAL A 102 1.97 6.90 9.92
N ILE A 103 1.98 5.69 10.45
CA ILE A 103 0.93 4.70 10.22
C ILE A 103 -0.07 4.81 11.36
N VAL A 104 -1.35 4.96 11.01
CA VAL A 104 -2.46 4.97 11.98
C VAL A 104 -3.34 3.76 11.69
N ALA A 105 -3.18 2.70 12.49
CA ALA A 105 -4.01 1.52 12.39
C ALA A 105 -5.36 1.75 13.09
N SER A 106 -6.47 1.57 12.37
CA SER A 106 -7.83 1.80 12.87
C SER A 106 -8.24 0.85 14.00
N GLY A 107 -7.57 -0.29 14.14
CA GLY A 107 -7.98 -1.35 15.06
C GLY A 107 -9.18 -2.16 14.55
N VAL A 108 -9.69 -1.89 13.35
CA VAL A 108 -10.83 -2.59 12.75
C VAL A 108 -10.39 -3.43 11.56
N HIS A 109 -10.85 -4.69 11.57
CA HIS A 109 -10.66 -5.66 10.48
C HIS A 109 -11.98 -6.36 10.16
N HIS A 110 -12.61 -5.98 9.06
CA HIS A 110 -13.84 -6.65 8.63
C HIS A 110 -13.52 -7.97 7.91
N ARG A 111 -14.09 -9.09 8.40
CA ARG A 111 -13.96 -10.42 7.77
C ARG A 111 -14.43 -10.47 6.30
N ILE A 112 -15.24 -9.49 5.88
CA ILE A 112 -15.81 -9.38 4.53
C ILE A 112 -14.75 -8.90 3.50
N ALA A 113 -13.61 -8.35 3.96
CA ALA A 113 -12.57 -7.77 3.10
C ALA A 113 -12.07 -8.75 2.01
N ALA A 114 -11.84 -10.02 2.34
CA ALA A 114 -11.38 -11.01 1.37
C ALA A 114 -12.41 -11.30 0.25
N GLY A 115 -13.70 -11.25 0.57
CA GLY A 115 -14.78 -11.40 -0.40
C GLY A 115 -14.91 -10.16 -1.30
N GLN A 116 -14.84 -8.97 -0.72
CA GLN A 116 -14.93 -7.71 -1.47
C GLN A 116 -13.73 -7.50 -2.39
N TYR A 117 -12.52 -7.88 -1.96
CA TYR A 117 -11.34 -7.85 -2.81
C TYR A 117 -11.52 -8.67 -4.09
N ARG A 118 -12.06 -9.90 -3.97
CA ARG A 118 -12.40 -10.75 -5.14
C ARG A 118 -13.41 -10.09 -6.07
N ILE A 119 -14.42 -9.42 -5.51
CA ILE A 119 -15.41 -8.69 -6.32
C ILE A 119 -14.71 -7.58 -7.10
N ARG A 120 -13.87 -6.76 -6.46
CA ARG A 120 -13.13 -5.67 -7.12
C ARG A 120 -12.24 -6.18 -8.25
N ARG A 121 -11.52 -7.28 -8.00
CA ARG A 121 -10.71 -7.95 -9.02
C ARG A 121 -11.56 -8.41 -10.20
N SER A 122 -12.68 -9.09 -9.94
CA SER A 122 -13.59 -9.56 -10.99
C SER A 122 -14.18 -8.41 -11.80
N GLU A 123 -14.58 -7.30 -11.15
CA GLU A 123 -15.06 -6.09 -11.82
C GLU A 123 -14.01 -5.54 -12.80
N CYS A 124 -12.73 -5.49 -12.39
CA CYS A 124 -11.63 -5.04 -13.25
C CYS A 124 -11.34 -6.01 -14.40
N GLU A 125 -11.39 -7.32 -14.15
CA GLU A 125 -11.21 -8.36 -15.19
C GLU A 125 -12.34 -8.32 -16.23
N GLN A 126 -13.58 -8.08 -15.80
CA GLN A 126 -14.73 -7.92 -16.70
C GLN A 126 -14.59 -6.66 -17.55
N LEU A 127 -14.11 -5.55 -16.98
CA LEU A 127 -13.81 -4.33 -17.72
C LEU A 127 -12.71 -4.57 -18.77
N ALA A 128 -11.61 -5.23 -18.41
CA ALA A 128 -10.54 -5.54 -19.35
C ALA A 128 -11.05 -6.40 -20.52
N LYS A 129 -11.87 -7.42 -20.24
CA LYS A 129 -12.56 -8.23 -21.27
C LYS A 129 -13.49 -7.40 -22.14
N HIS A 130 -14.28 -6.51 -21.55
CA HIS A 130 -15.21 -5.63 -22.30
C HIS A 130 -14.48 -4.76 -23.32
N PHE A 131 -13.34 -4.19 -22.94
CA PHE A 131 -12.52 -3.36 -23.84
C PHE A 131 -11.53 -4.16 -24.70
N ASN A 132 -11.54 -5.50 -24.61
CA ASN A 132 -10.62 -6.39 -25.31
C ASN A 132 -9.14 -6.00 -25.13
N VAL A 133 -8.75 -5.80 -23.87
CA VAL A 133 -7.36 -5.51 -23.48
C VAL A 133 -6.86 -6.51 -22.44
N PRO A 134 -5.55 -6.78 -22.38
CA PRO A 134 -4.98 -7.68 -21.37
C PRO A 134 -5.20 -7.18 -19.94
N SER A 135 -5.10 -5.86 -19.73
CA SER A 135 -5.27 -5.20 -18.44
C SER A 135 -5.85 -3.80 -18.59
N LEU A 136 -6.35 -3.23 -17.50
CA LEU A 136 -6.81 -1.83 -17.51
C LEU A 136 -5.66 -0.83 -17.75
N ARG A 137 -4.40 -1.19 -17.46
CA ARG A 137 -3.21 -0.37 -17.78
C ARG A 137 -3.15 -0.04 -19.28
N ASP A 138 -3.55 -0.98 -20.13
CA ASP A 138 -3.53 -0.84 -21.59
C ASP A 138 -4.54 0.17 -22.14
N LEU A 139 -5.43 0.68 -21.29
CA LEU A 139 -6.39 1.71 -21.65
C LEU A 139 -5.85 3.13 -21.46
N GLN A 140 -4.81 3.34 -20.65
CA GLN A 140 -4.28 4.68 -20.37
C GLN A 140 -3.73 5.37 -21.62
N THR A 141 -3.16 4.62 -22.57
CA THR A 141 -2.66 5.16 -23.84
C THR A 141 -3.71 5.17 -24.97
N LYS A 142 -4.80 4.43 -24.80
CA LYS A 142 -5.82 4.20 -25.86
C LYS A 142 -7.07 5.06 -25.69
N LEU A 143 -7.34 5.54 -24.49
CA LEU A 143 -8.45 6.42 -24.19
C LEU A 143 -7.92 7.85 -24.13
N PRO A 144 -7.88 8.60 -25.26
CA PRO A 144 -7.53 10.01 -25.20
C PRO A 144 -8.53 10.70 -24.27
N GLN A 145 -8.00 11.31 -23.22
CA GLN A 145 -8.72 12.03 -22.16
C GLN A 145 -9.57 11.13 -21.26
N LEU A 146 -8.89 10.48 -20.31
CA LEU A 146 -9.47 9.94 -19.08
C LEU A 146 -10.48 10.91 -18.42
N GLU A 147 -10.20 12.21 -18.50
CA GLU A 147 -11.10 13.29 -18.09
C GLU A 147 -12.41 13.33 -18.88
N GLU A 148 -12.42 13.07 -20.20
CA GLU A 148 -13.68 12.93 -20.93
C GLU A 148 -14.49 11.80 -20.28
N LEU A 149 -13.85 10.64 -20.01
CA LEU A 149 -14.53 9.46 -19.45
C LEU A 149 -15.05 9.66 -18.02
N CYS A 150 -14.33 10.47 -17.25
CA CYS A 150 -14.52 10.63 -15.82
C CYS A 150 -15.35 11.87 -15.48
N GLU A 151 -15.22 12.95 -16.25
CA GLU A 151 -15.78 14.29 -15.99
C GLU A 151 -16.95 14.68 -16.90
N GLY A 152 -17.39 13.82 -17.83
CA GLY A 152 -18.61 14.10 -18.61
C GLY A 152 -18.47 15.24 -19.63
N LYS A 153 -17.23 15.67 -19.94
CA LYS A 153 -16.94 16.75 -20.89
C LYS A 153 -17.15 16.37 -22.37
N SER A 154 -17.28 15.06 -22.68
CA SER A 154 -17.72 14.56 -24.00
C SER A 154 -19.00 13.73 -23.86
N GLN A 155 -20.12 14.42 -23.65
CA GLN A 155 -21.41 13.83 -23.25
C GLN A 155 -21.84 12.64 -24.13
N HIS A 156 -21.62 12.68 -25.44
CA HIS A 156 -22.25 11.71 -26.34
C HIS A 156 -21.54 10.34 -26.42
N ARG A 157 -20.20 10.28 -26.47
CA ARG A 157 -19.46 8.99 -26.52
C ARG A 157 -19.50 8.24 -25.18
N LEU A 158 -19.64 8.99 -24.10
CA LEU A 158 -19.57 8.51 -22.74
C LEU A 158 -20.89 8.14 -22.11
N GLU A 159 -21.95 8.83 -22.45
CA GLU A 159 -23.27 8.41 -22.04
C GLU A 159 -23.60 7.05 -22.68
N LYS A 160 -23.13 6.80 -23.92
CA LYS A 160 -23.21 5.49 -24.56
C LYS A 160 -22.35 4.42 -23.85
N ALA A 161 -21.11 4.74 -23.50
CA ALA A 161 -20.22 3.81 -22.77
C ALA A 161 -20.68 3.55 -21.32
N ARG A 162 -21.09 4.59 -20.56
CA ARG A 162 -21.65 4.49 -19.20
C ARG A 162 -22.98 3.74 -19.18
N LYS A 163 -23.86 3.98 -20.16
CA LYS A 163 -25.13 3.25 -20.30
C LYS A 163 -24.91 1.79 -20.71
N ALA A 164 -23.79 1.48 -21.37
CA ALA A 164 -23.38 0.11 -21.71
C ALA A 164 -22.64 -0.62 -20.57
N LEU A 165 -21.86 0.09 -19.75
CA LEU A 165 -21.03 -0.48 -18.67
C LEU A 165 -21.74 -0.56 -17.31
N GLY A 166 -22.76 0.29 -17.08
CA GLY A 166 -23.34 0.53 -15.77
C GLY A 166 -22.53 1.52 -14.92
N THR A 167 -23.20 2.18 -13.96
CA THR A 167 -22.61 3.24 -13.13
C THR A 167 -21.47 2.75 -12.25
N THR A 168 -21.58 1.57 -11.65
CA THR A 168 -20.54 0.97 -10.80
C THR A 168 -19.28 0.67 -11.59
N SER A 169 -19.37 0.00 -12.74
CA SER A 169 -18.21 -0.35 -13.56
C SER A 169 -17.45 0.89 -14.05
N ALA A 170 -18.16 1.98 -14.39
CA ALA A 170 -17.55 3.25 -14.75
C ALA A 170 -16.73 3.86 -13.60
N ARG A 171 -17.23 3.76 -12.36
CA ARG A 171 -16.49 4.20 -11.16
C ARG A 171 -15.23 3.37 -10.93
N ARG A 172 -15.31 2.03 -11.03
CA ARG A 172 -14.13 1.14 -10.91
C ARG A 172 -13.06 1.47 -11.93
N LEU A 173 -13.47 1.66 -13.18
CA LEU A 173 -12.58 2.03 -14.27
C LEU A 173 -11.89 3.38 -13.99
N ARG A 174 -12.66 4.40 -13.59
CA ARG A 174 -12.14 5.71 -13.23
C ARG A 174 -11.09 5.62 -12.13
N HIS A 175 -11.37 4.89 -11.05
CA HIS A 175 -10.40 4.70 -9.97
C HIS A 175 -9.08 4.12 -10.50
N VAL A 176 -9.13 2.95 -11.15
CA VAL A 176 -7.90 2.25 -11.59
C VAL A 176 -7.06 3.10 -12.53
N LEU A 177 -7.69 3.79 -13.48
CA LEU A 177 -6.96 4.57 -14.47
C LEU A 177 -6.37 5.87 -13.89
N THR A 178 -7.12 6.54 -13.01
CA THR A 178 -6.63 7.78 -12.37
C THR A 178 -5.62 7.47 -11.27
N GLU A 179 -5.75 6.36 -10.55
CA GLU A 179 -4.80 5.94 -9.52
C GLU A 179 -3.45 5.59 -10.12
N ASN A 180 -3.43 4.85 -11.23
CA ASN A 180 -2.19 4.55 -11.96
C ASN A 180 -1.48 5.82 -12.46
N GLN A 181 -2.20 6.91 -12.75
CA GLN A 181 -1.59 8.18 -13.11
C GLN A 181 -1.10 8.93 -11.86
N ARG A 182 -1.91 8.99 -10.79
CA ARG A 182 -1.52 9.60 -9.51
C ARG A 182 -0.25 9.00 -8.93
N VAL A 183 0.00 7.70 -9.12
CA VAL A 183 1.26 7.06 -8.69
C VAL A 183 2.46 7.65 -9.43
N LEU A 184 2.34 7.94 -10.73
CA LEU A 184 3.41 8.58 -11.51
C LEU A 184 3.59 10.03 -11.07
N ASP A 185 2.49 10.77 -10.87
CA ASP A 185 2.55 12.15 -10.39
C ASP A 185 3.14 12.22 -8.95
N ALA A 186 2.90 11.20 -8.13
CA ALA A 186 3.47 11.08 -6.79
C ALA A 186 4.98 10.80 -6.85
N LEU A 187 5.45 10.02 -7.83
CA LEU A 187 6.88 9.81 -8.07
C LEU A 187 7.60 11.12 -8.37
N ASP A 188 7.00 11.97 -9.20
CA ASP A 188 7.53 13.31 -9.52
C ASP A 188 7.55 14.21 -8.26
N ALA A 189 6.48 14.21 -7.47
CA ALA A 189 6.40 14.97 -6.22
C ALA A 189 7.43 14.49 -5.18
N MET A 190 7.65 13.18 -5.06
CA MET A 190 8.68 12.61 -4.20
C MET A 190 10.08 12.99 -4.66
N THR A 191 10.35 12.94 -5.96
CA THR A 191 11.65 13.29 -6.54
C THR A 191 12.00 14.76 -6.35
N THR A 192 10.99 15.63 -6.30
CA THR A 192 11.15 17.09 -6.08
C THR A 192 10.93 17.51 -4.62
N ALA A 193 10.75 16.55 -3.70
CA ALA A 193 10.44 16.78 -2.29
C ALA A 193 9.22 17.71 -2.05
N ASP A 194 8.26 17.73 -2.98
CA ASP A 194 7.02 18.51 -2.86
C ASP A 194 5.99 17.77 -2.00
N CYS A 195 6.15 17.94 -0.68
CA CYS A 195 5.28 17.30 0.32
C CYS A 195 3.82 17.76 0.21
N THR A 196 3.57 19.00 -0.25
CA THR A 196 2.22 19.54 -0.40
C THR A 196 1.52 18.87 -1.57
N LYS A 197 2.19 18.77 -2.72
CA LYS A 197 1.63 18.06 -3.88
C LYS A 197 1.44 16.58 -3.59
N LEU A 198 2.41 15.94 -2.93
CA LEU A 198 2.29 14.54 -2.52
C LEU A 198 1.08 14.33 -1.59
N GLY A 199 0.90 15.20 -0.59
CA GLY A 199 -0.25 15.19 0.30
C GLY A 199 -1.60 15.35 -0.42
N GLN A 200 -1.68 16.25 -1.39
CA GLN A 200 -2.86 16.43 -2.23
C GLN A 200 -3.18 15.16 -3.05
N LEU A 201 -2.18 14.55 -3.68
CA LEU A 201 -2.35 13.31 -4.45
C LEU A 201 -2.80 12.15 -3.54
N MET A 202 -2.28 12.10 -2.32
CA MET A 202 -2.69 11.16 -1.27
C MET A 202 -4.16 11.36 -0.88
N GLU A 203 -4.63 12.60 -0.70
CA GLU A 203 -6.06 12.89 -0.44
C GLU A 203 -6.96 12.49 -1.62
N GLU A 204 -6.56 12.82 -2.85
CA GLU A 204 -7.28 12.46 -4.08
C GLU A 204 -7.37 10.92 -4.25
N SER A 205 -6.31 10.20 -3.89
CA SER A 205 -6.29 8.73 -3.83
C SER A 205 -7.33 8.20 -2.83
N HIS A 206 -7.38 8.76 -1.60
CA HIS A 206 -8.39 8.36 -0.61
C HIS A 206 -9.82 8.61 -1.11
N ALA A 207 -10.08 9.79 -1.66
CA ALA A 207 -11.38 10.14 -2.22
C ALA A 207 -11.79 9.16 -3.34
N SER A 208 -10.84 8.77 -4.20
CA SER A 208 -11.08 7.77 -5.24
C SER A 208 -11.36 6.38 -4.64
N MET A 209 -10.58 5.93 -3.66
CA MET A 209 -10.81 4.65 -2.97
C MET A 209 -12.17 4.61 -2.26
N LYS A 210 -12.60 5.72 -1.66
CA LYS A 210 -13.89 5.85 -0.98
C LYS A 210 -15.07 5.88 -1.97
N CYS A 211 -15.03 6.80 -2.93
CA CYS A 211 -16.19 7.11 -3.78
C CYS A 211 -16.27 6.25 -5.04
N ASP A 212 -15.12 5.92 -5.64
CA ASP A 212 -15.04 5.24 -6.93
C ASP A 212 -14.71 3.77 -6.82
N TYR A 213 -13.79 3.41 -5.92
CA TYR A 213 -13.46 2.02 -5.67
C TYR A 213 -14.31 1.42 -4.56
N GLU A 214 -14.90 2.23 -3.68
CA GLU A 214 -15.76 1.78 -2.57
C GLU A 214 -15.08 0.68 -1.74
N VAL A 215 -13.86 0.97 -1.28
CA VAL A 215 -13.05 0.08 -0.41
C VAL A 215 -12.70 0.70 0.95
N SER A 216 -13.10 1.95 1.22
CA SER A 216 -12.98 2.52 2.57
C SER A 216 -14.07 1.99 3.51
N CYS A 217 -14.03 2.39 4.78
CA CYS A 217 -15.10 2.16 5.76
C CYS A 217 -15.24 3.37 6.68
N LYS A 218 -16.30 3.38 7.51
CA LYS A 218 -16.62 4.50 8.39
C LYS A 218 -15.44 4.85 9.31
N GLU A 219 -14.82 3.84 9.89
CA GLU A 219 -13.76 3.99 10.87
C GLU A 219 -12.48 4.55 10.27
N VAL A 220 -12.18 4.14 9.03
CA VAL A 220 -11.05 4.67 8.26
C VAL A 220 -11.34 6.11 7.85
N ASP A 221 -12.54 6.39 7.34
CA ASP A 221 -12.94 7.74 6.93
C ASP A 221 -12.94 8.73 8.10
N GLU A 222 -13.41 8.32 9.28
CA GLU A 222 -13.35 9.12 10.51
C GLU A 222 -11.90 9.46 10.88
N LEU A 223 -10.98 8.49 10.77
CA LEU A 223 -9.55 8.74 10.99
C LEU A 223 -8.96 9.68 9.94
N VAL A 224 -9.36 9.56 8.68
CA VAL A 224 -8.91 10.49 7.63
C VAL A 224 -9.36 11.91 7.98
N ASP A 225 -10.63 12.10 8.35
CA ASP A 225 -11.17 13.40 8.72
C ASP A 225 -10.42 14.00 9.92
N ILE A 226 -10.11 13.19 10.94
CA ILE A 226 -9.32 13.63 12.12
C ILE A 226 -7.90 14.01 11.72
N CYS A 227 -7.23 13.19 10.91
CA CYS A 227 -5.86 13.44 10.46
C CYS A 227 -5.80 14.72 9.62
N MET A 228 -6.68 14.87 8.62
CA MET A 228 -6.71 16.04 7.74
C MET A 228 -7.12 17.33 8.46
N SER A 229 -7.87 17.22 9.57
CA SER A 229 -8.19 18.37 10.44
C SER A 229 -7.05 18.76 11.39
N THR A 230 -5.93 18.04 11.38
CA THR A 230 -4.77 18.32 12.25
C THR A 230 -3.74 19.17 11.50
N ASP A 231 -3.47 20.36 12.02
CA ASP A 231 -2.46 21.27 11.45
C ASP A 231 -1.10 20.58 11.31
N GLY A 232 -0.52 20.65 10.10
CA GLY A 232 0.77 20.03 9.77
C GLY A 232 0.67 18.67 9.07
N VAL A 233 -0.53 18.09 8.94
CA VAL A 233 -0.76 16.93 8.05
C VAL A 233 -0.82 17.40 6.59
N TYR A 234 -0.06 16.72 5.73
CA TYR A 234 -0.08 16.93 4.28
C TYR A 234 -1.14 16.06 3.60
N GLY A 235 -1.26 14.79 4.01
CA GLY A 235 -2.21 13.83 3.45
C GLY A 235 -2.29 12.56 4.30
N ALA A 236 -3.44 11.88 4.33
CA ALA A 236 -3.71 10.75 5.22
C ALA A 236 -4.60 9.63 4.63
N PRO A 237 -4.35 9.12 3.42
CA PRO A 237 -5.16 8.08 2.81
C PRO A 237 -5.11 6.78 3.59
N MET A 238 -6.16 5.98 3.39
CA MET A 238 -6.09 4.55 3.70
C MET A 238 -4.97 3.86 2.93
N THR A 239 -4.44 2.77 3.48
CA THR A 239 -3.45 1.92 2.81
C THR A 239 -3.80 0.44 2.97
N GLY A 240 -3.34 -0.39 2.04
CA GLY A 240 -3.67 -1.81 1.96
C GLY A 240 -5.02 -2.09 1.29
N GLY A 241 -5.58 -3.29 1.54
CA GLY A 241 -6.76 -3.81 0.82
C GLY A 241 -8.11 -3.18 1.16
N GLY A 242 -8.16 -2.26 2.13
CA GLY A 242 -9.39 -1.57 2.56
C GLY A 242 -10.29 -2.37 3.51
N PHE A 243 -11.50 -1.84 3.74
CA PHE A 243 -12.52 -2.35 4.65
C PHE A 243 -12.01 -2.45 6.10
N GLY A 244 -11.29 -1.41 6.53
CA GLY A 244 -10.54 -1.34 7.79
C GLY A 244 -9.05 -1.14 7.50
N GLY A 245 -8.19 -1.61 8.42
CA GLY A 245 -6.75 -1.55 8.23
C GLY A 245 -6.14 -0.25 8.75
N SER A 246 -5.24 0.35 7.98
CA SER A 246 -4.42 1.49 8.42
C SER A 246 -4.48 2.65 7.45
N LEU A 247 -4.11 3.83 7.93
CA LEU A 247 -3.79 5.00 7.13
C LEU A 247 -2.28 5.14 7.01
N VAL A 248 -1.82 5.76 5.93
CA VAL A 248 -0.46 6.27 5.77
C VAL A 248 -0.51 7.80 5.77
N VAL A 249 0.03 8.41 6.82
CA VAL A 249 -0.05 9.85 7.06
C VAL A 249 1.29 10.49 6.75
N LEU A 250 1.32 11.45 5.83
CA LEU A 250 2.44 12.34 5.58
C LEU A 250 2.24 13.60 6.42
N ILE A 251 3.17 13.89 7.33
CA ILE A 251 2.99 14.93 8.34
C ILE A 251 4.32 15.63 8.66
N LYS A 252 4.27 16.92 9.02
CA LYS A 252 5.44 17.63 9.55
C LYS A 252 5.96 16.98 10.84
N PRO A 253 7.29 16.91 11.06
CA PRO A 253 7.85 16.24 12.23
C PRO A 253 7.34 16.76 13.59
N ASP A 254 7.09 18.06 13.70
CA ASP A 254 6.66 18.75 14.91
C ASP A 254 5.16 18.57 15.21
N ALA A 255 4.36 18.20 14.22
CA ALA A 255 2.92 18.00 14.36
C ALA A 255 2.52 16.58 14.84
N VAL A 256 3.47 15.63 14.93
CA VAL A 256 3.19 14.23 15.30
C VAL A 256 2.49 14.11 16.66
N THR A 257 2.93 14.86 17.68
CA THR A 257 2.32 14.82 19.02
C THR A 257 0.89 15.36 19.02
N HIS A 258 0.61 16.40 18.20
CA HIS A 258 -0.74 16.93 18.04
C HIS A 258 -1.65 15.93 17.33
N LEU A 259 -1.15 15.23 16.32
CA LEU A 259 -1.89 14.16 15.64
C LEU A 259 -2.28 13.04 16.62
N ILE A 260 -1.34 12.56 17.43
CA ILE A 260 -1.62 11.53 18.45
C ILE A 260 -2.74 11.99 19.39
N THR A 261 -2.62 13.21 19.92
CA THR A 261 -3.62 13.79 20.83
C THR A 261 -4.99 13.94 20.15
N ALA A 262 -5.03 14.35 18.88
CA ALA A 262 -6.26 14.49 18.11
C ALA A 262 -6.94 13.14 17.89
N ILE A 263 -6.18 12.10 17.54
CA ILE A 263 -6.71 10.74 17.37
C ILE A 263 -7.23 10.19 18.70
N ASP A 264 -6.44 10.26 19.78
CA ASP A 264 -6.83 9.73 21.09
C ASP A 264 -8.10 10.41 21.65
N SER A 265 -8.32 11.68 21.33
CA SER A 265 -9.46 12.45 21.84
C SER A 265 -10.72 12.35 20.96
N LYS A 266 -10.57 12.22 19.64
CA LYS A 266 -11.69 12.34 18.69
C LYS A 266 -12.11 11.01 18.07
N TYR A 267 -11.20 10.05 17.94
CA TYR A 267 -11.53 8.79 17.29
C TYR A 267 -12.40 7.92 18.21
N SER A 268 -13.52 7.45 17.69
CA SER A 268 -14.46 6.62 18.43
C SER A 268 -13.96 5.20 18.73
N GLY A 269 -12.96 4.73 17.97
CA GLY A 269 -12.32 3.43 18.15
C GLY A 269 -11.03 3.48 18.97
N THR A 270 -10.20 2.45 18.85
CA THR A 270 -8.86 2.41 19.46
C THR A 270 -7.83 2.28 18.36
N ALA A 271 -7.19 3.41 18.03
CA ALA A 271 -6.13 3.43 17.04
C ALA A 271 -4.79 2.99 17.63
N LYS A 272 -3.91 2.45 16.79
CA LYS A 272 -2.48 2.30 17.10
C LYS A 272 -1.66 3.12 16.14
N ILE A 273 -0.70 3.87 16.67
CA ILE A 273 0.09 4.82 15.91
C ILE A 273 1.54 4.35 15.87
N TYR A 274 2.13 4.34 14.67
CA TYR A 274 3.53 3.97 14.45
C TYR A 274 4.21 5.08 13.66
N VAL A 275 5.22 5.72 14.23
CA VAL A 275 6.13 6.57 13.46
C VAL A 275 7.12 5.64 12.77
N VAL A 276 7.16 5.65 11.44
CA VAL A 276 7.91 4.66 10.67
C VAL A 276 8.97 5.30 9.78
N GLU A 277 9.97 4.50 9.44
CA GLU A 277 11.01 4.84 8.47
C GLU A 277 11.03 3.77 7.37
N ALA A 278 11.37 4.18 6.15
CA ALA A 278 11.69 3.25 5.08
C ALA A 278 12.87 2.36 5.50
N SER A 279 12.67 1.05 5.44
CA SER A 279 13.57 0.06 6.03
C SER A 279 14.02 -0.97 5.01
N HIS A 280 15.05 -1.75 5.37
CA HIS A 280 15.53 -2.82 4.51
C HIS A 280 14.48 -3.93 4.42
N GLY A 281 14.35 -4.50 3.22
CA GLY A 281 13.61 -5.73 2.98
C GLY A 281 14.25 -6.95 3.64
N ALA A 282 13.81 -8.10 3.16
CA ALA A 282 14.19 -9.40 3.67
C ALA A 282 15.70 -9.64 3.55
N ARG A 283 16.31 -10.13 4.63
CA ARG A 283 17.76 -10.32 4.70
C ARG A 283 18.12 -11.47 5.62
N ILE A 284 19.13 -12.23 5.23
CA ILE A 284 19.78 -13.21 6.10
C ILE A 284 20.79 -12.46 6.98
N LEU A 285 20.68 -12.62 8.29
CA LEU A 285 21.69 -12.10 9.22
C LEU A 285 22.88 -13.07 9.30
N PRO A 286 24.12 -12.57 9.38
CA PRO A 286 25.29 -13.43 9.55
C PRO A 286 25.25 -14.13 10.93
N LYS A 287 25.80 -15.35 11.00
CA LYS A 287 25.84 -16.17 12.23
C LYS A 287 26.55 -15.49 13.41
N ASN A 288 27.47 -14.56 13.12
CA ASN A 288 28.29 -13.85 14.11
C ASN A 288 27.90 -12.37 14.22
N LYS A 289 26.67 -12.05 14.63
CA LYS A 289 26.44 -10.76 15.28
C LYS A 289 26.62 -10.95 16.77
N GLU A 290 27.71 -10.42 17.32
CA GLU A 290 27.68 -10.00 18.72
C GLU A 290 26.40 -9.17 18.90
N ARG A 291 25.54 -9.57 19.85
CA ARG A 291 24.40 -8.77 20.24
C ARG A 291 24.93 -7.37 20.53
N THR A 292 24.60 -6.39 19.69
CA THR A 292 24.75 -4.99 20.05
C THR A 292 23.89 -4.78 21.28
N LYS A 293 24.50 -4.86 22.47
CA LYS A 293 23.86 -4.41 23.69
C LYS A 293 23.52 -2.95 23.43
N SER A 294 22.23 -2.62 23.47
CA SER A 294 21.79 -1.26 23.68
C SER A 294 22.54 -0.75 24.91
N THR A 295 23.53 0.11 24.71
CA THR A 295 24.07 0.91 25.80
C THR A 295 23.10 2.05 26.04
N SER A 296 21.94 1.74 26.61
CA SER A 296 21.22 2.70 27.43
C SER A 296 22.05 2.87 28.70
N LYS A 297 23.11 3.68 28.61
CA LYS A 297 23.59 4.38 29.80
C LYS A 297 22.47 5.37 30.14
N CYS A 298 21.62 4.99 31.09
CA CYS A 298 21.10 5.98 32.01
C CYS A 298 22.35 6.59 32.66
N ASP A 299 22.69 7.82 32.30
CA ASP A 299 23.56 8.63 33.15
C ASP A 299 22.74 9.00 34.39
N PRO A 300 23.20 8.61 35.60
CA PRO A 300 22.70 9.19 36.83
C PRO A 300 23.55 10.41 37.15
N GLU A 301 22.98 11.61 36.97
CA GLU A 301 23.09 12.80 37.84
C GLU A 301 22.30 13.97 37.26
#